data_AF-A0A523KJ70-F1
#
_entry.id   AF-A0A523KJ70-F1
#
_cell.length_a   1.000
_cell.length_b   1.000
_cell.length_c   1.000
_cell.angle_alpha   90.00
_cell.angle_beta   90.00
_cell.angle_gamma   90.00
#
_symmetry.space_group_name_H-M   'P 1'
#
loop_
_entity.id
_entity.type
_entity.pdbx_description
1 polymer ?
#
loop_
_entity_poly.entity_id
_entity_poly.type
_entity_poly.pdbx_seq_one_letter_code
_entity_poly.pdbx_strand_id
1 'polypeptide(L)'
;MPGLHLDTRDQALLDGKQGKAMQFAMKIIVAAARIDRAESLIEVSFAHINSCFYSGRAHLDFVQFLLQHNAQLAVPTWTNTGLVALDDFSIRDPFASDEVSEARQLMEAYVQLGCKPVWTCAPYQLPGRPQLGDHIVGSESNAVSFYNSVIGARSNKYGDFFDVSSALTGRVPLTGLHR
;
A
#
# COMPACT_ATOMS: atom_id res chain seq x y z
N MET A 1 -29.34 -6.96 2.05
CA MET A 1 -27.93 -7.22 2.42
C MET A 1 -27.58 -6.25 3.53
N PRO A 2 -26.96 -6.68 4.64
CA PRO A 2 -26.49 -5.73 5.64
C PRO A 2 -25.54 -4.73 4.97
N GLY A 3 -25.68 -3.45 5.29
CA GLY A 3 -24.77 -2.42 4.76
C GLY A 3 -23.40 -2.52 5.44
N LEU A 4 -22.35 -2.12 4.73
CA LEU A 4 -21.01 -1.95 5.31
C LEU A 4 -21.08 -0.99 6.51
N HIS A 5 -20.66 -1.47 7.68
CA HIS A 5 -20.55 -0.67 8.88
C HIS A 5 -19.18 0.04 8.91
N LEU A 6 -19.21 1.36 9.04
CA LEU A 6 -18.02 2.19 9.23
C LEU A 6 -18.03 2.79 10.63
N ASP A 7 -16.89 2.75 11.30
CA ASP A 7 -16.73 3.44 12.58
C ASP A 7 -16.64 4.97 12.39
N THR A 8 -16.56 5.71 13.50
CA THR A 8 -16.48 7.18 13.46
C THR A 8 -15.23 7.70 12.73
N ARG A 9 -14.09 7.00 12.83
CA ARG A 9 -12.84 7.38 12.17
C ARG A 9 -12.95 7.15 10.66
N ASP A 10 -13.47 6.00 10.26
CA ASP A 10 -13.68 5.60 8.87
C ASP A 10 -14.67 6.53 8.17
N GLN A 11 -15.76 6.89 8.86
CA GLN A 11 -16.71 7.88 8.34
C GLN A 11 -16.07 9.27 8.22
N ALA A 12 -15.26 9.70 9.20
CA ALA A 12 -14.56 10.98 9.14
C ALA A 12 -13.56 11.05 7.98
N LEU A 13 -12.84 9.95 7.69
CA LEU A 13 -11.99 9.82 6.51
C LEU A 13 -12.83 9.94 5.22
N LEU A 14 -13.94 9.21 5.13
CA LEU A 14 -14.83 9.23 3.97
C LEU A 14 -15.48 10.61 3.72
N ASP A 15 -15.79 11.34 4.79
CA ASP A 15 -16.31 12.71 4.75
C ASP A 15 -15.24 13.74 4.37
N GLY A 16 -13.96 13.34 4.35
CA GLY A 16 -12.84 14.19 3.98
C GLY A 16 -12.33 15.10 5.09
N LYS A 17 -12.63 14.78 6.36
CA LYS A 17 -12.17 15.58 7.52
C LYS A 17 -10.64 15.57 7.70
N GLN A 18 -9.93 14.64 7.07
CA GLN A 18 -8.46 14.55 7.06
C GLN A 18 -7.85 14.90 5.70
N GLY A 19 -8.58 15.64 4.86
CA GLY A 19 -8.08 16.09 3.56
C GLY A 19 -8.38 15.14 2.40
N LYS A 20 -8.09 15.63 1.19
CA LYS A 20 -8.53 15.02 -0.07
C LYS A 20 -7.88 13.66 -0.34
N ALA A 21 -6.58 13.52 -0.05
CA ALA A 21 -5.87 12.26 -0.25
C ALA A 21 -6.45 11.13 0.62
N MET A 22 -6.65 11.41 1.91
CA MET A 22 -7.21 10.45 2.86
C MET A 22 -8.65 10.08 2.49
N GLN A 23 -9.45 11.05 2.03
CA GLN A 23 -10.79 10.78 1.51
C GLN A 23 -10.76 9.86 0.29
N PHE A 24 -9.86 10.11 -0.65
CA PHE A 24 -9.73 9.31 -1.87
C PHE A 24 -9.34 7.86 -1.53
N ALA A 25 -8.34 7.68 -0.66
CA ALA A 25 -7.94 6.37 -0.15
C ALA A 25 -9.13 5.64 0.50
N MET A 26 -9.89 6.31 1.38
CA MET A 26 -11.04 5.70 2.03
C MET A 26 -12.16 5.32 1.06
N LYS A 27 -12.38 6.10 0.00
CA LYS A 27 -13.34 5.75 -1.07
C LYS A 27 -12.93 4.46 -1.78
N ILE A 28 -11.63 4.24 -2.03
CA ILE A 28 -11.10 3.00 -2.59
C ILE A 28 -11.38 1.82 -1.64
N ILE A 29 -11.10 1.97 -0.35
CA ILE A 29 -11.38 0.92 0.66
C ILE A 29 -12.87 0.56 0.70
N VAL A 30 -13.75 1.55 0.75
CA VAL A 30 -15.21 1.34 0.78
C VAL A 30 -15.70 0.68 -0.51
N ALA A 31 -15.16 1.06 -1.67
CA ALA A 31 -15.51 0.44 -2.94
C ALA A 31 -15.13 -1.05 -2.96
N ALA A 32 -13.91 -1.39 -2.55
CA ALA A 32 -13.46 -2.77 -2.45
C ALA A 32 -14.29 -3.57 -1.44
N ALA A 33 -14.56 -3.02 -0.25
CA ALA A 33 -15.39 -3.67 0.77
C ALA A 33 -16.80 -4.02 0.24
N ARG A 34 -17.39 -3.14 -0.58
CA ARG A 34 -18.69 -3.40 -1.24
C ARG A 34 -18.59 -4.50 -2.29
N ILE A 35 -17.52 -4.51 -3.09
CA ILE A 35 -17.26 -5.59 -4.08
C ILE A 35 -17.14 -6.94 -3.37
N ASP A 36 -16.39 -6.97 -2.27
CA ASP A 36 -16.15 -8.17 -1.47
C ASP A 36 -17.32 -8.56 -0.56
N ARG A 37 -18.38 -7.73 -0.52
CA ARG A 37 -19.54 -7.88 0.38
C ARG A 37 -19.14 -7.99 1.86
N ALA A 38 -18.13 -7.22 2.25
CA ALA A 38 -17.71 -7.09 3.62
C ALA A 38 -18.76 -6.35 4.45
N GLU A 39 -19.01 -6.82 5.67
CA GLU A 39 -19.92 -6.16 6.61
C GLU A 39 -19.20 -5.10 7.45
N SER A 40 -17.87 -5.21 7.58
CA SER A 40 -17.02 -4.30 8.33
C SER A 40 -15.61 -4.21 7.73
N LEU A 41 -14.87 -3.21 8.19
CA LEU A 41 -13.44 -3.09 7.97
C LEU A 41 -12.70 -3.54 9.24
N ILE A 42 -11.43 -3.92 9.08
CA ILE A 42 -10.53 -4.23 10.18
C ILE A 42 -9.27 -3.39 10.12
N GLU A 43 -8.61 -3.30 11.27
CA GLU A 43 -7.29 -2.73 11.40
C GLU A 43 -6.21 -3.62 10.80
N VAL A 44 -5.23 -2.97 10.19
CA VAL A 44 -3.97 -3.58 9.79
C VAL A 44 -2.83 -2.94 10.57
N SER A 45 -1.77 -3.70 10.84
CA SER A 45 -0.61 -3.23 11.61
C SER A 45 0.59 -2.85 10.73
N PHE A 46 0.60 -3.28 9.46
CA PHE A 46 1.76 -3.18 8.58
C PHE A 46 1.35 -3.24 7.11
N ALA A 47 2.13 -2.60 6.23
CA ALA A 47 1.96 -2.70 4.79
C ALA A 47 3.28 -2.96 4.03
N HIS A 48 3.25 -3.91 3.09
CA HIS A 48 4.28 -4.10 2.07
C HIS A 48 3.65 -3.85 0.68
N ILE A 49 3.97 -2.69 0.10
CA ILE A 49 3.28 -2.16 -1.08
C ILE A 49 4.03 -2.46 -2.37
N ASN A 50 3.29 -2.75 -3.44
CA ASN A 50 3.83 -2.96 -4.78
C ASN A 50 3.66 -1.73 -5.68
N SER A 51 2.87 -0.74 -5.25
CA SER A 51 2.61 0.50 -5.99
C SER A 51 3.86 1.32 -6.35
N CYS A 52 5.00 1.06 -5.69
CA CYS A 52 6.30 1.63 -6.02
C CYS A 52 6.96 1.05 -7.28
N PHE A 53 6.38 0.02 -7.88
CA PHE A 53 6.80 -0.53 -9.17
C PHE A 53 6.13 0.24 -10.31
N TYR A 54 6.94 0.82 -11.20
CA TYR A 54 6.42 1.65 -12.29
C TYR A 54 5.81 0.80 -13.40
N SER A 55 4.48 0.91 -13.56
CA SER A 55 3.70 0.26 -14.63
C SER A 55 2.93 1.26 -15.49
N GLY A 56 3.38 2.52 -15.51
CA GLY A 56 2.80 3.61 -16.28
C GLY A 56 2.48 4.84 -15.45
N ARG A 57 2.21 5.94 -16.17
CA ARG A 57 2.09 7.30 -15.61
C ARG A 57 1.11 7.43 -14.44
N ALA A 58 0.02 6.67 -14.43
CA ALA A 58 -0.98 6.71 -13.36
C ALA A 58 -0.40 6.38 -11.97
N HIS A 59 0.64 5.56 -11.88
CA HIS A 59 1.32 5.27 -10.60
C HIS A 59 2.00 6.51 -10.04
N LEU A 60 2.68 7.26 -10.90
CA LEU A 60 3.37 8.48 -10.52
C LEU A 60 2.38 9.58 -10.15
N ASP A 61 1.34 9.76 -10.97
CA ASP A 61 0.30 10.75 -10.70
C ASP A 61 -0.42 10.48 -9.37
N PHE A 62 -0.67 9.20 -9.04
CA PHE A 62 -1.30 8.80 -7.79
C PHE A 62 -0.46 9.22 -6.57
N VAL A 63 0.83 8.85 -6.50
CA VAL A 63 1.68 9.23 -5.35
C VAL A 63 1.94 10.74 -5.30
N GLN A 64 2.04 11.41 -6.45
CA GLN A 64 2.16 12.87 -6.51
C GLN A 64 0.91 13.56 -5.95
N PHE A 65 -0.29 13.08 -6.30
CA PHE A 65 -1.53 13.55 -5.72
C PHE A 65 -1.56 13.37 -4.19
N LEU A 66 -1.09 12.23 -3.68
CA LEU A 66 -1.00 11.97 -2.24
C LEU A 66 -0.09 13.00 -1.54
N LEU A 67 1.12 13.22 -2.08
CA LEU A 67 2.07 14.18 -1.56
C LEU A 67 1.54 15.63 -1.59
N GLN A 68 0.97 16.05 -2.73
CA GLN A 68 0.38 17.38 -2.90
C GLN A 68 -0.75 17.67 -1.91
N HIS A 69 -1.40 16.62 -1.41
CA HIS A 69 -2.49 16.72 -0.44
C HIS A 69 -2.10 16.24 0.97
N ASN A 70 -0.81 16.26 1.29
CA ASN A 70 -0.26 15.99 2.63
C ASN A 70 -0.74 14.67 3.24
N ALA A 71 -0.85 13.63 2.41
CA ALA A 71 -1.22 12.29 2.87
C ALA A 71 -0.23 11.78 3.92
N GLN A 72 -0.74 11.05 4.91
CA GLN A 72 0.07 10.44 5.96
C GLN A 72 -0.25 8.96 6.09
N LEU A 73 0.79 8.13 6.16
CA LEU A 73 0.65 6.70 6.37
C LEU A 73 0.19 6.44 7.81
N ALA A 74 -0.87 5.65 7.98
CA ALA A 74 -1.36 5.26 9.29
C ALA A 74 -0.57 4.10 9.90
N VAL A 75 0.14 3.33 9.08
CA VAL A 75 0.91 2.16 9.50
C VAL A 75 2.33 2.16 8.92
N PRO A 76 3.30 1.50 9.58
CA PRO A 76 4.61 1.27 8.98
C PRO A 76 4.46 0.60 7.61
N THR A 77 5.06 1.23 6.59
CA THR A 77 4.88 0.83 5.20
C THR A 77 6.24 0.64 4.53
N TRP A 78 6.46 -0.52 3.93
CA TRP A 78 7.71 -0.88 3.26
C TRP A 78 7.48 -0.98 1.75
N THR A 79 8.46 -0.52 0.99
CA THR A 79 8.43 -0.64 -0.48
C THR A 79 8.81 -2.06 -0.94
N ASN A 80 8.18 -2.55 -1.99
CA ASN A 80 8.67 -3.69 -2.76
C ASN A 80 9.89 -3.27 -3.62
N THR A 81 10.33 -4.12 -4.54
CA THR A 81 11.31 -3.79 -5.57
C THR A 81 10.89 -2.59 -6.41
N GLY A 82 11.87 -1.79 -6.80
CA GLY A 82 11.72 -0.79 -7.85
C GLY A 82 12.07 -1.35 -9.22
N LEU A 83 11.94 -0.49 -10.24
CA LEU A 83 12.31 -0.83 -11.62
C LEU A 83 13.77 -0.44 -11.95
N VAL A 84 14.34 0.53 -11.24
CA VAL A 84 15.66 1.11 -11.50
C VAL A 84 16.46 1.20 -10.20
N ALA A 85 17.78 1.30 -10.30
CA ALA A 85 18.63 1.60 -9.16
C ALA A 85 18.56 3.10 -8.82
N LEU A 86 18.46 3.43 -7.53
CA LEU A 86 18.48 4.82 -7.05
C LEU A 86 19.89 5.32 -6.70
N ASP A 87 20.82 4.40 -6.49
CA ASP A 87 22.17 4.66 -5.96
C ASP A 87 23.30 4.18 -6.87
N ASP A 88 23.00 3.38 -7.91
CA ASP A 88 23.98 2.95 -8.92
C ASP A 88 23.48 3.20 -10.35
N PHE A 89 23.78 4.40 -10.86
CA PHE A 89 23.44 4.82 -12.22
C PHE A 89 24.33 4.18 -13.30
N SER A 90 25.33 3.37 -12.94
CA SER A 90 26.10 2.61 -13.93
C SER A 90 25.31 1.41 -14.49
N ILE A 91 24.34 0.90 -13.72
CA ILE A 91 23.45 -0.19 -14.13
C ILE A 91 22.53 0.28 -15.26
N ARG A 92 22.03 1.51 -15.16
CA ARG A 92 21.16 2.13 -16.17
C ARG A 92 21.23 3.65 -16.06
N ASP A 93 21.42 4.31 -17.20
CA ASP A 93 21.36 5.77 -17.29
C ASP A 93 19.95 6.25 -16.85
N PRO A 94 19.85 7.10 -15.80
CA PRO A 94 18.58 7.57 -15.26
C PRO A 94 17.76 8.44 -16.24
N PHE A 95 18.36 8.87 -17.35
CA PHE A 95 17.71 9.67 -18.40
C PHE A 95 17.57 8.91 -19.73
N ALA A 96 17.79 7.59 -19.72
CA ALA A 96 17.72 6.78 -20.94
C ALA A 96 16.35 6.80 -21.64
N SER A 97 15.27 6.99 -20.88
CA SER A 97 13.92 7.20 -21.40
C SER A 97 13.01 7.87 -20.36
N ASP A 98 11.85 8.33 -20.81
CA ASP A 98 10.82 8.86 -19.91
C ASP A 98 10.38 7.81 -18.88
N GLU A 99 10.23 6.54 -19.26
CA GLU A 99 9.86 5.48 -18.31
C GLU A 99 10.91 5.29 -17.21
N VAL A 100 12.20 5.41 -17.53
CA VAL A 100 13.28 5.31 -16.53
C VAL A 100 13.23 6.48 -15.55
N SER A 101 13.09 7.70 -16.10
CA SER A 101 12.99 8.92 -15.30
C SER A 101 11.75 8.91 -14.40
N GLU A 102 10.60 8.51 -14.93
CA GLU A 102 9.35 8.41 -14.17
C GLU A 102 9.37 7.29 -13.14
N ALA A 103 10.01 6.15 -13.44
CA ALA A 103 10.19 5.08 -12.47
C ALA A 103 11.04 5.53 -11.28
N ARG A 104 12.13 6.27 -11.55
CA ARG A 104 12.95 6.87 -10.49
C ARG A 104 12.13 7.84 -9.64
N GLN A 105 11.39 8.76 -10.28
CA GLN A 105 10.53 9.72 -9.60
C GLN A 105 9.47 9.04 -8.74
N LEU A 106 8.87 7.94 -9.22
CA LEU A 106 7.89 7.15 -8.47
C LEU A 106 8.51 6.58 -7.19
N MET A 107 9.67 5.95 -7.30
CA MET A 107 10.36 5.36 -6.16
C MET A 107 10.75 6.42 -5.12
N GLU A 108 11.28 7.55 -5.55
CA GLU A 108 11.61 8.69 -4.67
C GLU A 108 10.37 9.27 -4.00
N ALA A 109 9.25 9.38 -4.72
CA ALA A 109 8.00 9.90 -4.17
C ALA A 109 7.44 9.01 -3.06
N TYR A 110 7.57 7.68 -3.14
CA TYR A 110 7.17 6.80 -2.04
C TYR A 110 8.06 6.93 -0.79
N VAL A 111 9.35 7.21 -0.97
CA VAL A 111 10.24 7.56 0.16
C VAL A 111 9.79 8.88 0.78
N GLN A 112 9.48 9.89 -0.03
CA GLN A 112 8.95 11.18 0.44
C GLN A 112 7.60 11.04 1.17
N LEU A 113 6.75 10.09 0.75
CA LEU A 113 5.49 9.79 1.43
C LEU A 113 5.69 9.17 2.83
N GLY A 114 6.90 8.70 3.13
CA GLY A 114 7.26 8.10 4.41
C GLY A 114 7.36 6.57 4.39
N CYS A 115 7.38 5.95 3.20
CA CYS A 115 7.64 4.52 3.11
C CYS A 115 9.10 4.23 3.46
N LYS A 116 9.36 3.11 4.15
CA LYS A 116 10.71 2.60 4.36
C LYS A 116 11.22 1.98 3.05
N PRO A 117 12.31 2.50 2.47
CA PRO A 117 12.89 1.97 1.23
C PRO A 117 13.63 0.66 1.49
N VAL A 118 12.95 -0.49 1.35
CA VAL A 118 13.60 -1.80 1.51
C VAL A 118 13.96 -2.47 0.19
N TRP A 119 13.30 -2.08 -0.90
CA TRP A 119 13.65 -2.45 -2.28
C TRP A 119 13.89 -3.95 -2.51
N THR A 120 13.02 -4.80 -1.96
CA THR A 120 13.10 -6.25 -2.13
C THR A 120 11.71 -6.87 -2.19
N CYS A 121 11.56 -7.88 -3.05
CA CYS A 121 10.37 -8.74 -3.07
C CYS A 121 10.35 -9.78 -1.95
N ALA A 122 11.44 -9.90 -1.19
CA ALA A 122 11.53 -10.79 -0.03
C ALA A 122 11.63 -10.01 1.30
N PRO A 123 10.70 -9.09 1.61
CA PRO A 123 10.76 -8.27 2.82
C PRO A 123 10.70 -9.11 4.11
N TYR A 124 10.12 -10.30 4.05
CA TYR A 124 10.00 -11.24 5.17
C TYR A 124 11.34 -11.79 5.68
N GLN A 125 12.43 -11.55 4.95
CA GLN A 125 13.80 -11.84 5.39
C GLN A 125 14.40 -10.72 6.25
N LEU A 126 13.78 -9.54 6.28
CA LEU A 126 14.25 -8.39 7.03
C LEU A 126 13.74 -8.40 8.49
N PRO A 127 14.49 -7.81 9.44
CA PRO A 127 14.02 -7.63 10.81
C PRO A 127 12.87 -6.64 10.88
N GLY A 128 11.97 -6.81 11.86
CA GLY A 128 10.80 -5.95 12.05
C GLY A 128 9.60 -6.33 11.19
N ARG A 129 9.58 -7.55 10.64
CA ARG A 129 8.45 -8.14 9.93
C ARG A 129 7.25 -8.43 10.86
N PRO A 130 6.04 -8.63 10.31
CA PRO A 130 4.84 -9.02 11.06
C PRO A 130 4.99 -10.32 11.86
N GLN A 131 4.10 -10.50 12.83
CA GLN A 131 4.04 -11.64 13.74
C GLN A 131 2.83 -12.54 13.45
N LEU A 132 2.81 -13.72 14.09
CA LEU A 132 1.69 -14.65 14.04
C LEU A 132 0.39 -13.96 14.48
N GLY A 133 -0.63 -14.01 13.63
CA GLY A 133 -1.95 -13.42 13.89
C GLY A 133 -2.10 -11.96 13.45
N ASP A 134 -1.02 -11.26 13.08
CA ASP A 134 -1.12 -9.87 12.61
C ASP A 134 -1.94 -9.78 11.32
N HIS A 135 -2.84 -8.80 11.24
CA HIS A 135 -3.51 -8.45 10.00
C HIS A 135 -2.69 -7.38 9.27
N ILE A 136 -2.30 -7.67 8.04
CA ILE A 136 -1.37 -6.82 7.28
C ILE A 136 -1.84 -6.62 5.83
N VAL A 137 -1.22 -5.67 5.16
CA VAL A 137 -1.38 -5.44 3.72
C VAL A 137 -0.17 -6.03 3.00
N GLY A 138 -0.40 -7.04 2.16
CA GLY A 138 0.61 -7.63 1.29
C GLY A 138 0.21 -7.55 -0.17
N SER A 139 1.09 -6.97 -0.99
CA SER A 139 0.89 -6.87 -2.43
C SER A 139 1.90 -7.65 -3.26
N GLU A 140 3.01 -8.08 -2.71
CA GLU A 140 3.92 -8.96 -3.45
C GLU A 140 3.45 -10.41 -3.31
N SER A 141 3.36 -11.13 -4.43
CA SER A 141 2.85 -12.49 -4.54
C SER A 141 3.54 -13.49 -3.59
N ASN A 142 4.87 -13.61 -3.66
CA ASN A 142 5.61 -14.54 -2.80
C ASN A 142 5.54 -14.13 -1.33
N ALA A 143 5.54 -12.83 -1.03
CA ALA A 143 5.51 -12.30 0.32
C ALA A 143 4.17 -12.59 0.99
N VAL A 144 3.04 -12.40 0.29
CA VAL A 144 1.71 -12.77 0.79
C VAL A 144 1.66 -14.25 1.14
N SER A 145 2.14 -15.13 0.24
CA SER A 145 2.19 -16.57 0.53
C SER A 145 3.05 -16.89 1.75
N PHE A 146 4.22 -16.28 1.88
CA PHE A 146 5.12 -16.50 3.01
C PHE A 146 4.54 -16.00 4.33
N TYR A 147 3.95 -14.79 4.35
CA TYR A 147 3.31 -14.22 5.52
C TYR A 147 2.18 -15.10 6.03
N ASN A 148 1.31 -15.60 5.14
CA ASN A 148 0.19 -16.46 5.55
C ASN A 148 0.65 -17.86 5.98
N SER A 149 1.58 -18.50 5.25
CA SER A 149 1.90 -19.92 5.45
C SER A 149 3.04 -20.19 6.44
N VAL A 150 4.06 -19.32 6.48
CA VAL A 150 5.26 -19.53 7.31
C VAL A 150 5.19 -18.71 8.59
N ILE A 151 4.67 -17.49 8.51
CA ILE A 151 4.57 -16.59 9.68
C ILE A 151 3.24 -16.74 10.39
N GLY A 152 2.17 -17.02 9.64
CA GLY A 152 0.81 -17.03 10.16
C GLY A 152 0.24 -15.63 10.39
N ALA A 153 0.81 -14.60 9.77
CA ALA A 153 0.14 -13.32 9.61
C ALA A 153 -1.00 -13.47 8.57
N ARG A 154 -1.92 -12.52 8.51
CA ARG A 154 -3.13 -12.60 7.68
C ARG A 154 -3.15 -11.48 6.66
N SER A 155 -3.21 -11.85 5.39
CA SER A 155 -3.35 -10.89 4.30
C SER A 155 -3.95 -11.52 3.06
N ASN A 156 -4.94 -10.86 2.46
CA ASN A 156 -5.30 -11.15 1.06
C ASN A 156 -4.22 -10.61 0.11
N LYS A 157 -4.27 -11.01 -1.17
CA LYS A 157 -3.42 -10.40 -2.19
C LYS A 157 -4.05 -9.08 -2.65
N TYR A 158 -3.39 -7.97 -2.35
CA TYR A 158 -3.85 -6.64 -2.74
C TYR A 158 -3.18 -6.12 -4.01
N GLY A 159 -3.84 -5.15 -4.66
CA GLY A 159 -3.34 -4.44 -5.83
C GLY A 159 -2.82 -3.04 -5.48
N ASP A 160 -2.12 -2.43 -6.43
CA ASP A 160 -1.23 -1.28 -6.19
C ASP A 160 -1.89 0.00 -5.64
N PHE A 161 -3.08 0.40 -6.07
CA PHE A 161 -3.71 1.60 -5.47
C PHE A 161 -4.46 1.28 -4.18
N PHE A 162 -4.88 0.02 -4.04
CA PHE A 162 -5.54 -0.44 -2.84
C PHE A 162 -4.54 -0.56 -1.68
N ASP A 163 -3.33 -1.06 -1.93
CA ASP A 163 -2.36 -1.30 -0.87
C ASP A 163 -1.88 -0.01 -0.17
N VAL A 164 -1.61 1.04 -0.94
CA VAL A 164 -1.27 2.37 -0.42
C VAL A 164 -2.49 2.97 0.26
N SER A 165 -3.69 2.80 -0.30
CA SER A 165 -4.92 3.29 0.35
C SER A 165 -5.14 2.61 1.70
N SER A 166 -4.83 1.33 1.82
CA SER A 166 -4.87 0.59 3.08
C SER A 166 -3.77 1.04 4.04
N ALA A 167 -2.58 1.35 3.53
CA ALA A 167 -1.50 1.90 4.34
C ALA A 167 -1.81 3.30 4.90
N LEU A 168 -2.47 4.16 4.11
CA LEU A 168 -2.93 5.49 4.51
C LEU A 168 -4.08 5.41 5.54
N THR A 169 -5.05 4.53 5.30
CA THR A 169 -6.24 4.44 6.18
C THR A 169 -6.02 3.55 7.40
N GLY A 170 -5.10 2.58 7.31
CA GLY A 170 -4.96 1.49 8.28
C GLY A 170 -6.16 0.53 8.25
N ARG A 171 -6.81 0.39 7.08
CA ARG A 171 -8.06 -0.38 6.93
C ARG A 171 -8.02 -1.33 5.72
N VAL A 172 -8.61 -2.50 5.92
CA VAL A 172 -8.97 -3.45 4.86
C VAL A 172 -10.35 -4.06 5.13
N PRO A 173 -11.07 -4.57 4.11
CA PRO A 173 -12.30 -5.33 4.30
C PRO A 173 -12.08 -6.60 5.15
N LEU A 174 -13.02 -6.91 6.06
CA LEU A 174 -13.02 -8.16 6.82
C LEU A 174 -13.51 -9.33 5.96
N THR A 175 -12.66 -9.80 5.05
CA THR A 175 -12.97 -10.85 4.06
C THR A 175 -11.75 -11.73 3.77
N GLY A 176 -11.99 -12.89 3.16
CA GLY A 176 -10.93 -13.81 2.75
C GLY A 176 -10.07 -14.29 3.92
N LEU A 177 -8.75 -14.16 3.78
CA LEU A 177 -7.74 -14.64 4.74
C LEU A 177 -7.69 -13.85 6.05
N HIS A 178 -8.43 -12.74 6.14
CA HIS A 178 -8.63 -12.00 7.39
C HIS A 178 -9.72 -12.61 8.30
N ARG A 179 -10.32 -13.76 7.94
CA ARG A 179 -11.28 -14.49 8.78
C ARG A 179 -10.68 -15.78 9.37
#